data_AF-A0A7R7XRB8-F1
#
_entry.id   AF-A0A7R7XRB8-F1
#
_cell.length_a   1.000
_cell.length_b   1.000
_cell.length_c   1.000
_cell.angle_alpha   90.00
_cell.angle_beta   90.00
_cell.angle_gamma   90.00
#
_symmetry.space_group_name_H-M   'P 1'
#
loop_
_entity.id
_entity.type
_entity.pdbx_description
1 polymer ?
#
loop_
_entity_poly.entity_id
_entity_poly.type
_entity_poly.pdbx_seq_one_letter_code
_entity_poly.pdbx_strand_id
1 'polypeptide(L)'
;MNKEAPLSIAERDFILDALREDVRLDGRKADQLRPLNLSFGEEYGHVKVQLGKTSLIVRISAEVGKPHDDRPFDGIFNIAMELTAMGSPAWENGRQGDLETYVTNVLDRVIRHSNALDTESLCILKGVSCWTIRADVHITDYDGNLIDASCIGIMAGLQHFRRPDAVVKDGQVIVYGVDERVPAPLNITHKPLSVTFHTFDDGKQVVLDATRKEEQASEADVVIGMNNAGDVCYLSKFSGSPVDALVFVTKTTVALETVKQINTIIDKALQGDLAKRAKGGLAEQARAENDRPVA
;
A
#
# COMPACT_ATOMS: atom_id res chain seq x y z
N MET A 1 16.44 -26.87 -4.63
CA MET A 1 15.92 -25.70 -3.90
C MET A 1 16.51 -24.49 -4.56
N ASN A 2 15.69 -23.70 -5.25
CA ASN A 2 16.13 -22.43 -5.82
C ASN A 2 16.35 -21.48 -4.65
N LYS A 3 17.61 -21.32 -4.22
CA LYS A 3 17.97 -20.30 -3.24
C LYS A 3 18.35 -19.05 -4.00
N GLU A 4 17.99 -17.90 -3.45
CA GLU A 4 18.38 -16.63 -4.01
C GLU A 4 19.91 -16.52 -4.05
N ALA A 5 20.45 -15.94 -5.13
CA ALA A 5 21.88 -15.74 -5.25
C ALA A 5 22.33 -14.75 -4.17
N PRO A 6 23.22 -15.15 -3.25
CA PRO A 6 23.73 -14.25 -2.24
C PRO A 6 24.64 -13.20 -2.90
N LEU A 7 24.61 -11.98 -2.35
CA LEU A 7 25.51 -10.91 -2.76
C LEU A 7 26.97 -11.33 -2.53
N SER A 8 27.84 -11.09 -3.52
CA SER A 8 29.27 -11.35 -3.35
C SER A 8 29.89 -10.36 -2.37
N ILE A 9 30.96 -10.77 -1.68
CA ILE A 9 31.66 -9.91 -0.72
C ILE A 9 32.17 -8.63 -1.43
N ALA A 10 32.71 -8.77 -2.65
CA ALA A 10 33.20 -7.64 -3.42
C ALA A 10 32.09 -6.66 -3.82
N GLU A 11 30.90 -7.14 -4.19
CA GLU A 11 29.75 -6.27 -4.48
C GLU A 11 29.24 -5.56 -3.22
N ARG A 12 29.21 -6.26 -2.08
CA ARG A 12 28.81 -5.68 -0.81
C ARG A 12 29.76 -4.55 -0.39
N ASP A 13 31.07 -4.81 -0.43
CA ASP A 13 32.08 -3.82 -0.07
C ASP A 13 32.03 -2.62 -1.03
N PHE A 14 31.84 -2.87 -2.33
CA PHE A 14 31.66 -1.80 -3.32
C PHE A 14 30.44 -0.92 -3.04
N ILE A 15 29.30 -1.51 -2.65
CA ILE A 15 28.10 -0.74 -2.26
C ILE A 15 28.38 0.12 -1.04
N LEU A 16 29.04 -0.43 -0.02
CA LEU A 16 29.37 0.32 1.19
C LEU A 16 30.34 1.47 0.92
N ASP A 17 31.37 1.25 0.10
CA ASP A 17 32.32 2.29 -0.28
C ASP A 17 31.67 3.38 -1.13
N ALA A 18 30.79 3.01 -2.08
CA ALA A 18 30.03 3.99 -2.86
C ALA A 18 29.10 4.85 -1.98
N LEU A 19 28.44 4.25 -0.99
CA LEU A 19 27.58 4.97 -0.04
C LEU A 19 28.38 5.91 0.87
N ARG A 20 29.65 5.60 1.18
CA ARG A 20 30.55 6.54 1.91
C ARG A 20 30.88 7.79 1.10
N GLU A 21 30.87 7.67 -0.23
CA GLU A 21 31.06 8.78 -1.17
C GLU A 21 29.74 9.47 -1.55
N ASP A 22 28.61 9.12 -0.91
CA ASP A 22 27.25 9.61 -1.21
C ASP A 22 26.81 9.32 -2.67
N VAL A 23 27.27 8.19 -3.22
CA VAL A 23 26.92 7.73 -4.57
C VAL A 23 26.15 6.41 -4.47
N ARG A 24 24.96 6.39 -5.08
CA ARG A 24 24.17 5.16 -5.26
C ARG A 24 24.44 4.52 -6.61
N LEU A 25 24.27 3.20 -6.68
CA LEU A 25 24.45 2.42 -7.92
C LEU A 25 23.55 2.90 -9.08
N ASP A 26 22.37 3.41 -8.75
CA ASP A 26 21.39 3.92 -9.71
C ASP A 26 21.47 5.44 -9.94
N GLY A 27 22.43 6.10 -9.31
CA GLY A 27 22.68 7.55 -9.43
C GLY A 27 21.67 8.45 -8.71
N ARG A 28 20.76 7.88 -7.90
CA ARG A 28 19.84 8.67 -7.07
C ARG A 28 20.55 9.24 -5.84
N LYS A 29 19.95 10.28 -5.25
CA LYS A 29 20.33 10.75 -3.91
C LYS A 29 19.88 9.78 -2.82
N ALA A 30 20.48 9.88 -1.63
CA ALA A 30 20.11 9.07 -0.47
C ALA A 30 18.63 9.18 -0.09
N ASP A 31 18.04 10.38 -0.18
CA ASP A 31 16.64 10.67 0.21
C ASP A 31 15.66 10.70 -0.97
N GLN A 32 15.99 10.03 -2.07
CA GLN A 32 15.17 10.07 -3.30
C GLN A 32 14.48 8.73 -3.57
N LEU A 33 13.16 8.77 -3.69
CA LEU A 33 12.32 7.63 -4.10
C LEU A 33 12.51 7.29 -5.60
N ARG A 34 12.36 6.02 -5.97
CA ARG A 34 12.23 5.57 -7.37
C ARG A 34 11.01 6.20 -8.04
N PRO A 35 11.03 6.31 -9.39
CA PRO A 35 9.84 6.73 -10.12
C PRO A 35 8.68 5.76 -9.83
N LEU A 36 7.56 6.31 -9.37
CA LEU A 36 6.33 5.61 -9.07
C LEU A 36 5.35 5.77 -10.24
N ASN A 37 4.96 4.65 -10.84
CA ASN A 37 3.90 4.59 -11.84
C ASN A 37 2.72 3.79 -11.29
N LEU A 38 1.53 4.39 -11.37
CA LEU A 38 0.27 3.77 -10.97
C LEU A 38 -0.63 3.64 -12.20
N SER A 39 -1.19 2.45 -12.36
CA SER A 39 -2.16 2.16 -13.42
C SER A 39 -3.35 1.38 -12.85
N PHE A 40 -4.53 1.69 -13.36
CA PHE A 40 -5.78 1.07 -12.95
C PHE A 40 -6.24 0.12 -14.05
N GLY A 41 -6.76 -1.05 -13.65
CA GLY A 41 -7.37 -2.00 -14.56
C GLY A 41 -8.79 -1.59 -14.96
N GLU A 42 -9.43 -2.41 -15.79
CA GLU A 42 -10.82 -2.16 -16.22
C GLU A 42 -11.80 -2.23 -15.05
N GLU A 43 -11.62 -3.19 -14.14
CA GLU A 43 -12.47 -3.33 -12.95
C GLU A 43 -12.06 -2.40 -11.81
N TYR A 44 -13.04 -1.91 -11.04
CA TYR A 44 -12.79 -1.13 -9.83
C TYR A 44 -12.01 -1.93 -8.79
N GLY A 45 -10.99 -1.32 -8.20
CA GLY A 45 -10.09 -1.96 -7.23
C GLY A 45 -9.07 -2.93 -7.82
N HIS A 46 -8.81 -2.88 -9.14
CA HIS A 46 -7.64 -3.51 -9.74
C HIS A 46 -6.57 -2.44 -10.00
N VAL A 47 -5.42 -2.57 -9.34
CA VAL A 47 -4.33 -1.58 -9.40
C VAL A 47 -3.01 -2.29 -9.69
N LYS A 48 -2.26 -1.77 -10.66
CA LYS A 48 -0.88 -2.16 -10.91
C LYS A 48 0.05 -1.02 -10.50
N VAL A 49 0.97 -1.34 -9.60
CA VAL A 49 1.97 -0.42 -9.07
C VAL A 49 3.33 -0.83 -9.60
N GLN A 50 4.10 0.16 -10.04
CA GLN A 50 5.49 -0.03 -10.44
C GLN A 50 6.34 1.05 -9.75
N LEU A 51 7.21 0.61 -8.85
CA LEU A 51 8.19 1.45 -8.14
C LEU A 51 9.58 1.10 -8.66
N GLY A 52 10.03 1.84 -9.69
CA GLY A 52 11.20 1.45 -10.48
C GLY A 52 10.99 0.10 -11.16
N LYS A 53 11.74 -0.93 -10.74
CA LYS A 53 11.59 -2.30 -11.27
C LYS A 53 10.62 -3.14 -10.44
N THR A 54 10.50 -2.87 -9.14
CA THR A 54 9.55 -3.56 -8.27
C THR A 54 8.12 -3.31 -8.76
N SER A 55 7.44 -4.40 -9.10
CA SER A 55 6.13 -4.34 -9.75
C SER A 55 5.16 -5.28 -9.04
N LEU A 56 3.96 -4.79 -8.72
CA LEU A 56 2.93 -5.57 -8.07
C LEU A 56 1.53 -5.22 -8.56
N ILE A 57 0.62 -6.15 -8.32
CA ILE A 57 -0.79 -6.03 -8.64
C ILE A 57 -1.56 -6.18 -7.33
N VAL A 58 -2.48 -5.26 -7.09
CA VAL A 58 -3.41 -5.32 -5.96
C VAL A 58 -4.82 -5.48 -6.49
N ARG A 59 -5.54 -6.44 -5.92
CA ARG A 59 -6.97 -6.64 -6.13
C ARG A 59 -7.71 -6.44 -4.82
N ILE A 60 -8.69 -5.54 -4.83
CA ILE A 60 -9.65 -5.41 -3.74
C ILE A 60 -10.92 -6.18 -4.10
N SER A 61 -11.38 -7.03 -3.19
CA SER A 61 -12.64 -7.78 -3.27
C SER A 61 -13.52 -7.49 -2.06
N ALA A 62 -14.81 -7.72 -2.20
CA ALA A 62 -15.79 -7.51 -1.14
C ALA A 62 -16.80 -8.67 -1.10
N GLU A 63 -17.03 -9.20 0.09
CA GLU A 63 -17.98 -10.27 0.35
C GLU A 63 -18.86 -9.90 1.55
N VAL A 64 -20.08 -10.45 1.61
CA VAL A 64 -20.93 -10.31 2.80
C VAL A 64 -20.62 -11.45 3.74
N GLY A 65 -20.14 -11.12 4.95
CA GLY A 65 -19.78 -12.07 5.98
C GLY A 65 -20.45 -11.76 7.31
N LYS A 66 -20.25 -12.63 8.30
CA LYS A 66 -20.63 -12.36 9.68
C LYS A 66 -19.52 -11.53 10.35
N PRO A 67 -19.84 -10.45 11.09
CA PRO A 67 -18.85 -9.70 11.86
C PRO A 67 -18.29 -10.54 13.01
N HIS A 68 -17.17 -10.08 13.58
CA HIS A 68 -16.63 -10.68 14.81
C HIS A 68 -17.60 -10.50 15.98
N ASP A 69 -17.72 -11.51 16.84
CA ASP A 69 -18.62 -11.47 17.99
C ASP A 69 -18.22 -10.37 19.01
N ASP A 70 -16.92 -10.07 19.11
CA ASP A 70 -16.38 -9.00 19.96
C ASP A 70 -16.72 -7.59 19.45
N ARG A 71 -16.89 -7.44 18.14
CA ARG A 71 -17.16 -6.15 17.46
C ARG A 71 -18.27 -6.29 16.43
N PRO A 72 -19.55 -6.36 16.87
CA PRO A 72 -20.69 -6.62 15.98
C PRO A 72 -21.07 -5.43 15.09
N PHE A 73 -20.45 -4.26 15.28
CA PHE A 73 -20.68 -3.03 14.53
C PHE A 73 -19.62 -2.75 13.46
N ASP A 74 -18.55 -3.56 13.43
CA ASP A 74 -17.45 -3.37 12.49
C ASP A 74 -17.58 -4.36 11.33
N GLY A 75 -17.23 -3.90 10.13
CA GLY A 75 -16.85 -4.78 9.03
C GLY A 75 -15.46 -5.36 9.23
N ILE A 76 -15.12 -6.29 8.34
CA ILE A 76 -13.84 -6.99 8.39
C ILE A 76 -12.96 -6.49 7.24
N PHE A 77 -11.71 -6.15 7.54
CA PHE A 77 -10.72 -5.85 6.52
C PHE A 77 -9.53 -6.79 6.66
N ASN A 78 -9.23 -7.52 5.59
CA ASN A 78 -8.14 -8.49 5.54
C ASN A 78 -7.13 -8.12 4.45
N ILE A 79 -5.85 -8.18 4.78
CA ILE A 79 -4.76 -8.04 3.83
C ILE A 79 -4.14 -9.42 3.64
N ALA A 80 -4.06 -9.87 2.40
CA ALA A 80 -3.38 -11.11 2.02
C ALA A 80 -2.33 -10.77 0.97
N MET A 81 -1.11 -11.21 1.20
CA MET A 81 0.01 -10.99 0.32
C MET A 81 0.61 -12.33 -0.05
N GLU A 82 0.77 -12.60 -1.33
CA GLU A 82 1.29 -13.89 -1.79
C GLU A 82 2.60 -13.69 -2.56
N LEU A 83 3.70 -14.19 -2.00
CA LEU A 83 4.99 -14.23 -2.66
C LEU A 83 5.06 -15.45 -3.58
N THR A 84 5.01 -15.21 -4.90
CA THR A 84 5.07 -16.28 -5.91
C THR A 84 6.37 -16.27 -6.69
N ALA A 85 6.74 -17.40 -7.30
CA ALA A 85 7.92 -17.54 -8.13
C ALA A 85 8.01 -16.56 -9.32
N MET A 86 6.93 -15.83 -9.65
CA MET A 86 6.97 -14.73 -10.63
C MET A 86 7.83 -13.56 -10.14
N GLY A 87 7.71 -13.18 -8.86
CA GLY A 87 8.44 -12.03 -8.32
C GLY A 87 9.91 -12.33 -8.04
N SER A 88 10.21 -13.51 -7.52
CA SER A 88 11.58 -14.01 -7.37
C SER A 88 11.62 -15.52 -7.51
N PRO A 89 12.58 -16.10 -8.25
CA PRO A 89 12.72 -17.56 -8.38
C PRO A 89 13.07 -18.25 -7.07
N ALA A 90 13.45 -17.49 -6.03
CA ALA A 90 13.75 -17.99 -4.70
C ALA A 90 12.50 -18.24 -3.84
N TRP A 91 11.34 -17.73 -4.24
CA TRP A 91 10.09 -17.91 -3.49
C TRP A 91 9.41 -19.22 -3.88
N GLU A 92 9.02 -19.99 -2.87
CA GLU A 92 8.29 -21.25 -3.05
C GLU A 92 6.77 -20.97 -2.98
N ASN A 93 6.05 -21.30 -4.05
CA ASN A 93 4.60 -21.08 -4.11
C ASN A 93 3.88 -21.89 -3.00
N GLY A 94 2.97 -21.24 -2.28
CA GLY A 94 2.12 -21.86 -1.27
C GLY A 94 2.76 -22.05 0.10
N ARG A 95 4.02 -21.63 0.30
CA ARG A 95 4.66 -21.61 1.62
C ARG A 95 4.91 -20.17 2.05
N GLN A 96 4.29 -19.78 3.16
CA GLN A 96 4.54 -18.45 3.73
C GLN A 96 5.96 -18.36 4.25
N GLY A 97 6.72 -17.43 3.68
CA GLY A 97 8.07 -17.12 4.13
C GLY A 97 8.07 -16.11 5.29
N ASP A 98 9.23 -15.99 5.95
CA ASP A 98 9.42 -14.99 7.00
C ASP A 98 9.23 -13.56 6.46
N LEU A 99 9.66 -13.30 5.22
CA LEU A 99 9.48 -12.02 4.54
C LEU A 99 8.00 -11.69 4.30
N GLU A 100 7.20 -12.66 3.84
CA GLU A 100 5.76 -12.48 3.61
C GLU A 100 5.04 -12.13 4.92
N THR A 101 5.37 -12.87 5.98
CA THR A 101 4.80 -12.65 7.32
C THR A 101 5.21 -11.28 7.87
N TYR A 102 6.47 -10.90 7.70
CA TYR A 102 6.99 -9.59 8.12
C TYR A 102 6.26 -8.45 7.41
N VAL A 103 6.21 -8.47 6.08
CA VAL A 103 5.58 -7.40 5.29
C VAL A 103 4.08 -7.33 5.59
N THR A 104 3.38 -8.47 5.67
CA THR A 104 1.94 -8.50 5.99
C THR A 104 1.66 -7.89 7.37
N ASN A 105 2.47 -8.21 8.37
CA ASN A 105 2.33 -7.64 9.72
C ASN A 105 2.56 -6.12 9.75
N VAL A 106 3.53 -5.63 8.97
CA VAL A 106 3.79 -4.20 8.85
C VAL A 106 2.61 -3.50 8.18
N LEU A 107 2.10 -4.05 7.07
CA LEU A 107 0.94 -3.50 6.36
C LEU A 107 -0.32 -3.48 7.23
N ASP A 108 -0.56 -4.55 8.01
CA ASP A 108 -1.67 -4.59 8.96
C ASP A 108 -1.55 -3.50 10.04
N ARG A 109 -0.35 -3.19 10.52
CA ARG A 109 -0.16 -2.09 11.48
C ARG A 109 -0.32 -0.72 10.83
N VAL A 110 0.20 -0.53 9.62
CA VAL A 110 0.15 0.76 8.93
C VAL A 110 -1.26 1.10 8.44
N ILE A 111 -2.04 0.12 7.95
CA ILE A 111 -3.35 0.36 7.31
C ILE A 111 -4.52 0.00 8.23
N ARG A 112 -4.50 -1.18 8.85
CA ARG A 112 -5.63 -1.65 9.68
C ARG A 112 -5.66 -0.97 11.04
N HIS A 113 -4.53 -0.91 11.74
CA HIS A 113 -4.47 -0.33 13.10
C HIS A 113 -4.55 1.21 13.11
N SER A 114 -4.24 1.85 11.98
CA SER A 114 -4.40 3.31 11.82
C SER A 114 -5.83 3.72 11.45
N ASN A 115 -6.77 2.75 11.34
CA ASN A 115 -8.16 2.97 10.92
C ASN A 115 -8.26 3.76 9.60
N ALA A 116 -7.43 3.41 8.61
CA ALA A 116 -7.46 4.04 7.29
C ALA A 116 -8.82 3.87 6.60
N LEU A 117 -9.41 2.68 6.73
CA LEU A 117 -10.74 2.34 6.25
C LEU A 117 -11.73 2.40 7.41
N ASP A 118 -12.84 3.08 7.21
CA ASP A 118 -13.92 3.13 8.19
C ASP A 118 -14.69 1.80 8.22
N THR A 119 -14.38 0.95 9.19
CA THR A 119 -15.01 -0.35 9.37
C THR A 119 -16.46 -0.26 9.85
N GLU A 120 -16.86 0.83 10.50
CA GLU A 120 -18.24 0.99 10.98
C GLU A 120 -19.20 1.18 9.78
N SER A 121 -18.76 1.91 8.76
CA SER A 121 -19.51 2.09 7.49
C SER A 121 -19.74 0.78 6.71
N LEU A 122 -19.01 -0.28 7.06
CA LEU A 122 -19.11 -1.59 6.44
C LEU A 122 -20.15 -2.49 7.10
N CYS A 123 -20.73 -2.12 8.23
CA CYS A 123 -21.80 -2.89 8.87
C CYS A 123 -23.11 -2.77 8.09
N ILE A 124 -23.79 -3.89 7.82
CA ILE A 124 -25.10 -3.90 7.15
C ILE A 124 -26.19 -4.12 8.20
N LEU A 125 -26.07 -5.21 8.96
CA LEU A 125 -26.96 -5.58 10.03
C LEU A 125 -26.14 -6.03 11.23
N LYS A 126 -26.24 -5.27 12.33
CA LYS A 126 -25.47 -5.46 13.56
C LYS A 126 -25.46 -6.93 14.01
N GLY A 127 -24.26 -7.50 14.13
CA GLY A 127 -24.04 -8.87 14.64
C GLY A 127 -24.47 -10.00 13.70
N VAL A 128 -25.05 -9.69 12.53
CA VAL A 128 -25.54 -10.70 11.58
C VAL A 128 -24.78 -10.63 10.26
N SER A 129 -24.65 -9.43 9.68
CA SER A 129 -24.02 -9.27 8.37
C SER A 129 -23.24 -7.96 8.27
N CYS A 130 -22.01 -8.06 7.81
CA CYS A 130 -21.13 -6.95 7.50
C CYS A 130 -20.42 -7.21 6.18
N TRP A 131 -19.81 -6.17 5.63
CA TRP A 131 -18.90 -6.33 4.51
C TRP A 131 -17.52 -6.77 5.00
N THR A 132 -17.00 -7.79 4.35
CA THR A 132 -15.63 -8.27 4.46
C THR A 132 -14.89 -7.79 3.22
N ILE A 133 -14.01 -6.81 3.38
CA ILE A 133 -13.13 -6.31 2.33
C ILE A 133 -11.81 -7.06 2.42
N ARG A 134 -11.32 -7.54 1.29
CA ARG A 134 -10.03 -8.23 1.20
C ARG A 134 -9.14 -7.54 0.18
N ALA A 135 -7.90 -7.27 0.56
CA ALA A 135 -6.86 -6.76 -0.31
C ALA A 135 -5.85 -7.88 -0.60
N ASP A 136 -5.86 -8.39 -1.83
CA ASP A 136 -4.92 -9.38 -2.31
C ASP A 136 -3.77 -8.68 -3.06
N VAL A 137 -2.54 -8.85 -2.56
CA VAL A 137 -1.32 -8.29 -3.14
C VAL A 137 -0.50 -9.40 -3.79
N HIS A 138 -0.32 -9.29 -5.10
CA HIS A 138 0.47 -10.22 -5.91
C HIS A 138 1.72 -9.52 -6.45
N ILE A 139 2.88 -10.11 -6.18
CA ILE A 139 4.16 -9.54 -6.56
C ILE A 139 4.56 -10.13 -7.91
N THR A 140 4.80 -9.25 -8.88
CA THR A 140 5.17 -9.65 -10.25
C THR A 140 6.67 -9.55 -10.51
N ASP A 141 7.34 -8.58 -9.90
CA ASP A 141 8.80 -8.40 -10.00
C ASP A 141 9.30 -7.79 -8.70
N TYR A 142 10.41 -8.30 -8.16
CA TYR A 142 10.96 -7.88 -6.88
C TYR A 142 12.38 -7.32 -7.01
N ASP A 143 12.50 -5.99 -6.89
CA ASP A 143 13.76 -5.26 -6.88
C ASP A 143 13.91 -4.39 -5.61
N GLY A 144 13.41 -4.87 -4.46
CA GLY A 144 13.46 -4.17 -3.18
C GLY A 144 12.31 -3.18 -2.91
N ASN A 145 12.21 -2.72 -1.67
CA ASN A 145 11.17 -1.91 -1.06
C ASN A 145 9.74 -2.41 -1.29
N LEU A 146 9.50 -3.65 -0.87
CA LEU A 146 8.21 -4.31 -1.06
C LEU A 146 7.10 -3.74 -0.18
N ILE A 147 7.47 -3.24 1.01
CA ILE A 147 6.54 -2.70 2.01
C ILE A 147 5.86 -1.44 1.45
N ASP A 148 6.64 -0.47 0.98
CA ASP A 148 6.10 0.79 0.48
C ASP A 148 5.30 0.59 -0.79
N ALA A 149 5.80 -0.20 -1.75
CA ALA A 149 5.07 -0.51 -2.96
C ALA A 149 3.70 -1.15 -2.65
N SER A 150 3.66 -2.09 -1.70
CA SER A 150 2.42 -2.78 -1.32
C SER A 150 1.46 -1.85 -0.59
N CYS A 151 1.96 -1.01 0.31
CA CYS A 151 1.16 -0.02 1.03
C CYS A 151 0.49 0.97 0.05
N ILE A 152 1.26 1.49 -0.91
CA ILE A 152 0.77 2.37 -1.98
C ILE A 152 -0.31 1.67 -2.81
N GLY A 153 -0.08 0.41 -3.19
CA GLY A 153 -1.03 -0.36 -3.98
C GLY A 153 -2.34 -0.64 -3.26
N ILE A 154 -2.29 -1.01 -1.99
CA ILE A 154 -3.49 -1.23 -1.17
C ILE A 154 -4.26 0.07 -1.00
N MET A 155 -3.59 1.18 -0.65
CA MET A 155 -4.27 2.46 -0.46
C MET A 155 -4.89 3.01 -1.75
N ALA A 156 -4.18 2.90 -2.89
CA ALA A 156 -4.74 3.25 -4.20
C ALA A 156 -5.91 2.32 -4.57
N GLY A 157 -5.80 1.02 -4.26
CA GLY A 157 -6.84 0.02 -4.48
C GLY A 157 -8.10 0.30 -3.69
N LEU A 158 -7.98 0.58 -2.39
CA LEU A 158 -9.11 0.91 -1.51
C LEU A 158 -9.84 2.18 -1.96
N GLN A 159 -9.11 3.20 -2.42
CA GLN A 159 -9.70 4.44 -2.95
C GLN A 159 -10.35 4.25 -4.33
N HIS A 160 -9.80 3.35 -5.16
CA HIS A 160 -10.33 3.02 -6.48
C HIS A 160 -11.54 2.07 -6.40
N PHE A 161 -11.59 1.18 -5.41
CA PHE A 161 -12.62 0.18 -5.29
C PHE A 161 -14.01 0.79 -5.09
N ARG A 162 -15.01 0.12 -5.65
CA ARG A 162 -16.42 0.45 -5.47
C ARG A 162 -17.16 -0.81 -5.07
N ARG A 163 -17.82 -0.74 -3.92
CA ARG A 163 -18.57 -1.85 -3.34
C ARG A 163 -19.99 -1.87 -3.94
N PRO A 164 -20.56 -3.06 -4.19
CA PRO A 164 -21.98 -3.17 -4.53
C PRO A 164 -22.86 -2.55 -3.45
N ASP A 165 -24.04 -2.06 -3.85
CA ASP A 165 -25.04 -1.54 -2.93
C ASP A 165 -25.78 -2.70 -2.26
N ALA A 166 -26.09 -2.55 -0.97
CA ALA A 166 -26.85 -3.55 -0.21
C ALA A 166 -27.92 -2.87 0.64
N VAL A 167 -29.12 -3.44 0.62
CA VAL A 167 -30.26 -2.95 1.39
C VAL A 167 -30.82 -4.08 2.24
N VAL A 168 -31.19 -3.75 3.47
CA VAL A 168 -31.91 -4.66 4.36
C VAL A 168 -33.41 -4.55 4.08
N LYS A 169 -34.05 -5.65 3.66
CA LYS A 169 -35.51 -5.77 3.57
C LYS A 169 -35.96 -6.98 4.39
N ASP A 170 -36.93 -6.79 5.27
CA ASP A 170 -37.52 -7.86 6.10
C ASP A 170 -36.47 -8.69 6.88
N GLY A 171 -35.38 -8.05 7.31
CA GLY A 171 -34.28 -8.70 8.05
C GLY A 171 -33.31 -9.51 7.17
N GLN A 172 -33.47 -9.49 5.84
CA GLN A 172 -32.57 -10.10 4.88
C GLN A 172 -31.74 -9.05 4.14
N VAL A 173 -30.47 -9.37 3.87
CA VAL A 173 -29.56 -8.52 3.10
C VAL A 173 -29.71 -8.85 1.63
N ILE A 174 -30.13 -7.86 0.84
CA ILE A 174 -30.20 -7.95 -0.62
C ILE A 174 -29.05 -7.14 -1.20
N VAL A 175 -28.13 -7.81 -1.90
CA VAL A 175 -27.02 -7.19 -2.62
C VAL A 175 -27.45 -6.97 -4.07
N TYR A 176 -27.36 -5.73 -4.55
CA TYR A 176 -27.69 -5.38 -5.92
C TYR A 176 -26.48 -5.58 -6.83
N GLY A 177 -26.73 -6.06 -8.04
CA GLY A 177 -25.70 -6.17 -9.07
C GLY A 177 -25.20 -4.79 -9.53
N VAL A 178 -24.01 -4.78 -10.16
CA VAL A 178 -23.40 -3.55 -10.71
C VAL A 178 -24.28 -2.91 -11.79
N ASP A 179 -25.08 -3.71 -12.51
CA ASP A 179 -26.00 -3.24 -13.54
C ASP A 179 -27.31 -2.68 -12.97
N GLU A 180 -27.66 -3.04 -11.73
CA GLU A 180 -28.91 -2.63 -11.08
C GLU A 180 -28.75 -1.31 -10.32
N ARG A 181 -27.61 -1.12 -9.66
CA ARG A 181 -27.29 0.07 -8.88
C ARG A 181 -25.84 0.47 -9.01
N VAL A 182 -25.60 1.78 -8.99
CA VAL A 182 -24.25 2.34 -9.03
C VAL A 182 -23.47 1.91 -7.78
N PRO A 183 -22.32 1.23 -7.95
CA PRO A 183 -21.47 0.86 -6.83
C PRO A 183 -20.97 2.06 -6.03
N ALA A 184 -20.97 1.95 -4.70
CA ALA A 184 -20.58 3.02 -3.80
C ALA A 184 -19.06 2.98 -3.48
N PRO A 185 -18.38 4.13 -3.33
CA PRO A 185 -17.01 4.16 -2.84
C PRO A 185 -16.91 3.73 -1.38
N LEU A 186 -15.73 3.23 -0.99
CA LEU A 186 -15.40 3.01 0.41
C LEU A 186 -15.14 4.34 1.12
N ASN A 187 -15.49 4.41 2.42
CA ASN A 187 -15.17 5.57 3.24
C ASN A 187 -13.74 5.45 3.79
N ILE A 188 -12.84 6.32 3.32
CA ILE A 188 -11.43 6.34 3.71
C ILE A 188 -11.19 7.53 4.64
N THR A 189 -10.95 7.26 5.92
CA THR A 189 -10.77 8.28 6.97
C THR A 189 -9.42 8.98 6.82
N HIS A 190 -8.35 8.18 6.66
CA HIS A 190 -6.98 8.67 6.56
C HIS A 190 -6.23 7.90 5.47
N LYS A 191 -5.19 8.53 4.92
CA LYS A 191 -4.32 7.94 3.88
C LYS A 191 -2.90 7.69 4.43
N PRO A 192 -2.72 6.67 5.29
CA PRO A 192 -1.40 6.32 5.78
C PRO A 192 -0.58 5.67 4.67
N LEU A 193 0.69 6.00 4.60
CA LEU A 193 1.66 5.35 3.72
C LEU A 193 2.89 4.99 4.54
N SER A 194 3.54 3.88 4.18
CA SER A 194 4.85 3.53 4.72
C SER A 194 5.96 4.17 3.88
N VAL A 195 7.04 4.53 4.57
CA VAL A 195 8.30 4.98 3.99
C VAL A 195 9.42 4.19 4.64
N THR A 196 10.16 3.44 3.84
CA THR A 196 11.19 2.51 4.29
C THR A 196 12.58 3.05 4.01
N PHE A 197 13.37 3.15 5.07
CA PHE A 197 14.78 3.51 5.04
C PHE A 197 15.63 2.28 5.37
N HIS A 198 16.86 2.23 4.85
CA HIS A 198 17.82 1.19 5.17
C HIS A 198 19.08 1.83 5.74
N THR A 199 19.65 1.19 6.77
CA THR A 199 20.84 1.67 7.47
C THR A 199 22.07 0.90 7.03
N PHE A 200 23.18 1.62 6.86
CA PHE A 200 24.48 1.11 6.44
C PHE A 200 25.61 1.75 7.24
N ASP A 201 26.78 1.13 7.22
CA ASP A 201 28.03 1.61 7.81
C ASP A 201 27.87 1.98 9.30
N ASP A 202 27.43 1.00 10.10
CA ASP A 202 27.12 1.15 11.52
C ASP A 202 26.07 2.21 11.82
N GLY A 203 25.04 2.29 10.97
CA GLY A 203 23.94 3.24 11.13
C GLY A 203 24.28 4.70 10.79
N LYS A 204 25.45 4.98 10.23
CA LYS A 204 25.85 6.33 9.82
C LYS A 204 25.16 6.78 8.54
N GLN A 205 24.95 5.84 7.62
CA GLN A 205 24.32 6.09 6.34
C GLN A 205 22.89 5.56 6.37
N VAL A 206 21.93 6.40 5.99
CA VAL A 206 20.50 6.04 5.97
C VAL A 206 19.91 6.44 4.63
N VAL A 207 19.54 5.43 3.85
CA VAL A 207 19.08 5.57 2.47
C VAL A 207 17.60 5.24 2.38
N LEU A 208 16.85 6.09 1.68
CA LEU A 208 15.45 5.88 1.33
C LEU A 208 15.33 4.93 0.13
N ASP A 209 14.39 3.98 0.21
CA ASP A 209 13.98 3.14 -0.92
C ASP A 209 15.16 2.40 -1.58
N ALA A 210 15.70 1.45 -0.83
CA ALA A 210 16.80 0.60 -1.25
C ALA A 210 16.38 -0.33 -2.40
N THR A 211 17.29 -0.53 -3.35
CA THR A 211 17.20 -1.58 -4.38
C THR A 211 17.49 -2.96 -3.78
N ARG A 212 17.21 -4.04 -4.51
CA ARG A 212 17.43 -5.40 -4.00
C ARG A 212 18.85 -5.66 -3.50
N LYS A 213 19.85 -5.14 -4.23
CA LYS A 213 21.26 -5.28 -3.85
C LYS A 213 21.60 -4.46 -2.61
N GLU A 214 21.05 -3.26 -2.49
CA GLU A 214 21.22 -2.41 -1.30
C GLU A 214 20.53 -3.05 -0.08
N GLU A 215 19.34 -3.65 -0.22
CA GLU A 215 18.68 -4.40 0.86
C GLU A 215 19.56 -5.56 1.37
N GLN A 216 20.14 -6.35 0.46
CA GLN A 216 21.03 -7.45 0.84
C GLN A 216 22.33 -6.99 1.51
N ALA A 217 22.81 -5.77 1.19
CA ALA A 217 23.98 -5.17 1.82
C ALA A 217 23.67 -4.44 3.14
N SER A 218 22.39 -4.15 3.41
CA SER A 218 21.94 -3.36 4.55
C SER A 218 22.08 -4.08 5.89
N GLU A 219 22.20 -3.32 6.96
CA GLU A 219 22.27 -3.83 8.33
C GLU A 219 20.88 -3.96 8.97
N ALA A 220 19.99 -3.03 8.63
CA ALA A 220 18.63 -2.94 9.14
C ALA A 220 17.75 -2.11 8.21
N ASP A 221 16.46 -2.40 8.28
CA ASP A 221 15.40 -1.60 7.72
C ASP A 221 14.66 -0.82 8.82
N VAL A 222 14.23 0.38 8.47
CA VAL A 222 13.50 1.31 9.31
C VAL A 222 12.25 1.71 8.55
N VAL A 223 11.09 1.27 9.03
CA VAL A 223 9.80 1.57 8.42
C VAL A 223 9.09 2.64 9.24
N ILE A 224 8.72 3.74 8.59
CA ILE A 224 7.93 4.81 9.18
C ILE A 224 6.59 4.87 8.43
N GLY A 225 5.49 4.52 9.11
CA GLY A 225 4.13 4.71 8.63
C GLY A 225 3.59 6.06 9.08
N MET A 226 3.20 6.92 8.14
CA MET A 226 2.67 8.26 8.43
C MET A 226 1.43 8.58 7.63
N ASN A 227 0.54 9.38 8.21
CA ASN A 227 -0.59 9.95 7.49
C ASN A 227 -0.22 11.29 6.82
N ASN A 228 -1.13 11.83 6.00
CA ASN A 228 -0.93 13.12 5.34
C ASN A 228 -0.91 14.33 6.30
N ALA A 229 -1.45 14.19 7.51
CA ALA A 229 -1.47 15.22 8.55
C ALA A 229 -0.12 15.33 9.29
N GLY A 230 0.74 14.32 9.19
CA GLY A 230 2.02 14.26 9.90
C GLY A 230 2.01 13.36 11.13
N ASP A 231 0.92 12.67 11.42
CA ASP A 231 0.87 11.71 12.52
C ASP A 231 1.58 10.42 12.13
N VAL A 232 2.46 9.95 13.02
CA VAL A 232 3.17 8.68 12.87
C VAL A 232 2.25 7.55 13.35
N CYS A 233 1.81 6.71 12.42
CA CYS A 233 0.98 5.55 12.70
C CYS A 233 1.81 4.34 13.15
N TYR A 234 3.03 4.21 12.62
CA TYR A 234 3.90 3.07 12.86
C TYR A 234 5.36 3.49 12.75
N LEU A 235 6.20 2.98 13.65
CA LEU A 235 7.64 3.09 13.55
C LEU A 235 8.24 1.74 13.93
N SER A 236 9.09 1.19 13.08
CA SER A 236 9.84 -0.01 13.40
C SER A 236 11.23 0.10 12.84
N LYS A 237 12.21 -0.26 13.68
CA LYS A 237 13.56 -0.57 13.26
C LYS A 237 13.81 -2.01 13.64
N PHE A 238 14.17 -2.83 12.66
CA PHE A 238 14.50 -4.23 12.90
C PHE A 238 15.99 -4.45 12.67
N SER A 239 16.67 -5.05 13.65
CA SER A 239 18.11 -5.37 13.57
C SER A 239 19.04 -4.13 13.49
N GLY A 240 20.33 -4.41 13.26
CA GLY A 240 21.36 -3.44 12.88
C GLY A 240 22.00 -2.66 14.02
N SER A 241 23.02 -1.88 13.66
CA SER A 241 23.79 -1.04 14.59
C SER A 241 22.93 0.11 15.14
N PRO A 242 23.18 0.59 16.38
CA PRO A 242 22.45 1.72 16.95
C PRO A 242 22.51 2.95 16.05
N VAL A 243 21.38 3.63 15.88
CA VAL A 243 21.27 4.85 15.07
C VAL A 243 20.89 5.99 16.01
N ASP A 244 21.51 7.15 15.81
CA ASP A 244 21.22 8.34 16.60
C ASP A 244 19.76 8.80 16.42
N ALA A 245 19.11 9.17 17.52
CA ALA A 245 17.70 9.56 17.52
C ALA A 245 17.43 10.79 16.63
N LEU A 246 18.38 11.72 16.49
CA LEU A 246 18.24 12.91 15.67
C LEU A 246 18.15 12.56 14.17
N VAL A 247 18.79 11.47 13.76
CA VAL A 247 18.67 10.95 12.39
C VAL A 247 17.22 10.54 12.12
N PHE A 248 16.56 9.83 13.06
CA PHE A 248 15.14 9.47 12.90
C PHE A 248 14.21 10.67 12.85
N VAL A 249 14.45 11.71 13.66
CA VAL A 249 13.66 12.94 13.59
C VAL A 249 13.79 13.60 12.21
N THR A 250 15.03 13.67 11.70
CA THR A 250 15.30 14.23 10.37
C THR A 250 14.62 13.41 9.26
N LYS A 251 14.77 12.08 9.31
CA LYS A 251 14.17 11.16 8.33
C LYS A 251 12.65 11.09 8.43
N THR A 252 12.06 11.35 9.59
CA THR A 252 10.60 11.51 9.74
C THR A 252 10.08 12.71 8.94
N THR A 253 10.84 13.81 8.88
CA THR A 253 10.46 14.98 8.07
C THR A 253 10.52 14.64 6.57
N VAL A 254 11.58 13.94 6.14
CA VAL A 254 11.71 13.43 4.77
C VAL A 254 10.56 12.46 4.43
N ALA A 255 10.19 11.58 5.36
CA ALA A 255 9.07 10.66 5.21
C ALA A 255 7.76 11.42 5.01
N LEU A 256 7.49 12.45 5.80
CA LEU A 256 6.29 13.29 5.64
C LEU A 256 6.20 13.93 4.25
N GLU A 257 7.30 14.49 3.76
CA GLU A 257 7.36 15.07 2.41
C GLU A 257 7.10 14.02 1.34
N THR A 258 7.70 12.84 1.49
CA THR A 258 7.54 11.70 0.58
C THR A 258 6.09 11.20 0.57
N VAL A 259 5.45 11.05 1.74
CA VAL A 259 4.04 10.66 1.86
C VAL A 259 3.12 11.65 1.18
N LYS A 260 3.36 12.96 1.34
CA LYS A 260 2.58 14.01 0.65
C LYS A 260 2.73 13.93 -0.87
N GLN A 261 3.95 13.71 -1.35
CA GLN A 261 4.22 13.54 -2.78
C GLN A 261 3.51 12.30 -3.34
N ILE A 262 3.61 11.15 -2.68
CA ILE A 262 2.96 9.91 -3.13
C ILE A 262 1.44 10.03 -3.10
N ASN A 263 0.85 10.59 -2.05
CA ASN A 263 -0.59 10.82 -1.98
C ASN A 263 -1.07 11.73 -3.12
N THR A 264 -0.28 12.76 -3.47
CA THR A 264 -0.57 13.62 -4.62
C THR A 264 -0.53 12.84 -5.95
N ILE A 265 0.40 11.89 -6.10
CA ILE A 265 0.48 11.02 -7.29
C ILE A 265 -0.74 10.10 -7.36
N ILE A 266 -1.12 9.47 -6.24
CA ILE A 266 -2.32 8.61 -6.14
C ILE A 266 -3.57 9.41 -6.53
N ASP A 267 -3.76 10.60 -5.94
CA ASP A 267 -4.94 11.43 -6.18
C ASP A 267 -5.03 11.88 -7.65
N LYS A 268 -3.90 12.28 -8.26
CA LYS A 268 -3.84 12.61 -9.69
C LYS A 268 -4.17 11.41 -10.57
N ALA A 269 -3.64 10.24 -10.24
CA ALA A 269 -3.88 9.02 -11.00
C ALA A 269 -5.37 8.61 -10.92
N LEU A 270 -5.97 8.67 -9.72
CA LEU A 270 -7.39 8.38 -9.49
C LEU A 270 -8.29 9.37 -10.24
N GLN A 271 -8.01 10.66 -10.16
CA GLN A 271 -8.77 11.67 -10.92
C GLN A 271 -8.66 11.46 -12.43
N GLY A 272 -7.47 11.12 -12.92
CA GLY A 272 -7.25 10.79 -14.32
C GLY A 272 -8.05 9.57 -14.78
N ASP A 273 -8.14 8.53 -13.95
CA ASP A 273 -8.92 7.33 -14.25
C ASP A 273 -10.43 7.59 -14.21
N LEU A 274 -10.92 8.27 -13.17
CA LEU A 274 -12.32 8.68 -13.07
C LEU A 274 -12.75 9.55 -14.24
N ALA A 275 -11.90 10.47 -14.70
CA ALA A 275 -12.18 11.30 -15.87
C ALA A 275 -12.25 10.48 -17.18
N LYS A 276 -11.41 9.45 -17.34
CA LYS A 276 -11.47 8.53 -18.49
C LYS A 276 -12.79 7.75 -18.49
N ARG A 277 -13.19 7.20 -17.34
CA ARG A 277 -14.46 6.46 -17.19
C ARG A 277 -15.68 7.38 -17.38
N ALA A 278 -15.62 8.61 -16.86
CA ALA A 278 -16.69 9.59 -16.99
C ALA A 278 -16.95 10.01 -18.45
N LYS A 279 -15.89 10.13 -19.27
CA LYS A 279 -16.01 10.41 -20.71
C LYS A 279 -16.68 9.27 -21.48
N GLY A 280 -16.46 8.01 -21.05
CA GLY A 280 -17.15 6.85 -21.61
C GLY A 280 -18.63 6.76 -21.21
N GLY A 281 -18.99 7.28 -20.03
CA GLY A 281 -20.31 7.11 -19.41
C GLY A 281 -21.26 8.32 -19.40
N LEU A 282 -20.99 9.40 -20.15
CA LEU A 282 -21.81 10.63 -20.15
C LEU A 282 -22.07 11.21 -18.74
N ALA A 283 -21.13 11.06 -17.81
CA ALA A 283 -21.35 11.33 -16.38
C ALA A 283 -21.74 12.79 -16.06
N GLU A 284 -21.28 13.78 -16.85
CA GLU A 284 -21.71 15.18 -16.66
C GLU A 284 -23.19 15.40 -16.96
N GLN A 285 -23.75 14.67 -17.94
CA GLN A 285 -25.16 14.82 -18.33
C GLN A 285 -26.09 14.06 -17.37
N ALA A 286 -25.56 13.08 -16.63
CA ALA A 286 -26.30 12.29 -15.65
C ALA A 286 -26.35 12.94 -14.25
N ARG A 287 -25.83 14.16 -14.08
CA ARG A 287 -25.89 14.89 -12.80
C ARG A 287 -27.32 15.31 -12.49
N ALA A 288 -27.87 14.75 -11.41
CA ALA A 288 -29.22 15.07 -10.93
C ALA A 288 -29.27 16.35 -10.08
N GLU A 289 -28.17 16.69 -9.39
CA GLU A 289 -28.06 17.89 -8.56
C GLU A 289 -27.44 19.01 -9.40
N ASN A 290 -28.29 19.92 -9.90
CA ASN A 290 -27.87 21.08 -10.68
C ASN A 290 -28.26 22.35 -9.94
N ASP A 291 -27.33 23.32 -9.91
CA ASP A 291 -27.58 24.62 -9.31
C ASP A 291 -28.73 25.32 -10.04
N ARG A 292 -29.67 25.87 -9.27
CA ARG A 292 -30.72 26.70 -9.84
C ARG A 292 -30.10 28.02 -10.29
N PRO A 293 -30.38 28.51 -11.52
CA PRO A 293 -29.89 29.81 -11.94
C PRO A 293 -30.46 30.88 -10.99
N VAL A 294 -29.57 31.66 -10.40
CA VAL A 294 -29.94 32.81 -9.57
C VAL A 294 -30.51 33.88 -10.51
N ALA A 295 -31.77 34.23 -10.33
CA ALA A 295 -32.49 35.23 -11.12
C ALA A 295 -32.01 36.66 -10.81
#